data_AF-A0A839PHF8-F1
#
_entry.id   AF-A0A839PHF8-F1
#
_cell.length_a   1.000
_cell.length_b   1.000
_cell.length_c   1.000
_cell.angle_alpha   90.00
_cell.angle_beta   90.00
_cell.angle_gamma   90.00
#
_symmetry.space_group_name_H-M   'P 1'
#
loop_
_entity.id
_entity.type
_entity.pdbx_description
1 polymer ?
#
loop_
_entity_poly.entity_id
_entity_poly.type
_entity_poly.pdbx_seq_one_letter_code
_entity_poly.pdbx_strand_id
1 'polypeptide(L)' 'MRIVIEFYRTREKDDAHAVIGRETAEAADLDDAIDIARWLSQTLGMPQRPDAMTITDAIGTVFYAEDLDTEVSNEERRRP' A
#
# COMPACT_ATOMS: atom_id res chain seq x y z
N MET A 1 1.52 7.08 17.32
CA MET A 1 2.70 7.23 16.46
C MET A 1 2.25 7.88 15.17
N ARG A 2 3.00 8.90 14.73
CA ARG A 2 2.70 9.56 13.47
C ARG A 2 3.40 8.82 12.34
N ILE A 3 2.61 8.36 11.38
CA ILE A 3 3.08 7.60 10.22
C ILE A 3 2.79 8.32 8.93
N VAL A 4 3.60 8.03 7.92
CA VAL A 4 3.38 8.41 6.53
C VAL A 4 3.23 7.13 5.73
N ILE A 5 2.13 7.02 5.00
CA ILE A 5 1.81 5.89 4.14
C ILE A 5 1.98 6.35 2.70
N GLU A 6 2.81 5.65 1.93
CA GLU A 6 2.97 5.89 0.50
C GLU A 6 2.43 4.68 -0.27
N PHE A 7 1.61 4.97 -1.28
CA PHE A 7 1.00 3.99 -2.16
C PHE A 7 1.68 4.04 -3.53
N TYR A 8 1.99 2.88 -4.08
CA TYR A 8 2.76 2.74 -5.30
C TYR A 8 1.99 1.99 -6.38
N ARG A 9 2.34 2.30 -7.62
CA ARG A 9 2.01 1.50 -8.79
C ARG A 9 3.30 1.18 -9.56
N THR A 10 3.52 -0.09 -9.83
CA THR A 10 4.56 -0.59 -10.71
C THR A 10 4.13 -0.43 -12.16
N ARG A 11 4.99 0.21 -12.95
CA ARG A 11 4.76 0.38 -14.39
C ARG A 11 5.22 -0.87 -15.13
N GLU A 12 4.31 -1.55 -15.82
CA GLU A 12 4.61 -2.77 -16.60
C GLU A 12 5.73 -2.58 -17.65
N LYS A 13 5.93 -1.34 -18.12
CA LYS A 13 6.89 -1.03 -19.18
C LYS A 13 8.35 -1.14 -18.74
N ASP A 14 8.66 -0.72 -17.52
CA ASP A 14 10.03 -0.54 -17.04
C ASP A 14 10.24 -0.94 -15.57
N ASP A 15 9.24 -1.58 -14.96
CA ASP A 15 9.23 -2.01 -13.55
C ASP A 15 9.44 -0.85 -12.55
N ALA A 16 9.30 0.39 -13.01
CA ALA A 16 9.49 1.56 -12.18
C ALA A 16 8.30 1.73 -11.23
N HIS A 17 8.60 1.87 -9.94
CA HIS A 17 7.59 2.14 -8.91
C HIS A 17 7.29 3.64 -8.88
N ALA A 18 6.04 4.00 -9.13
CA ALA A 18 5.57 5.39 -9.04
C ALA A 18 4.69 5.56 -7.80
N VAL A 19 4.97 6.59 -7.00
CA VAL A 19 4.07 7.00 -5.91
C VAL A 19 2.80 7.58 -6.52
N ILE A 20 1.66 6.99 -6.18
CA ILE A 20 0.33 7.41 -6.67
C ILE A 20 -0.54 8.03 -5.59
N GLY A 21 -0.18 7.86 -4.31
CA GLY A 21 -0.87 8.43 -3.16
C GLY A 21 0.05 8.51 -1.96
N ARG A 22 -0.19 9.50 -1.10
CA ARG A 22 0.56 9.67 0.15
C ARG A 22 -0.35 10.25 1.21
N GLU A 23 -0.47 9.54 2.32
CA GLU A 23 -1.33 9.92 3.45
C GLU A 23 -0.52 9.99 4.74
N THR A 24 -0.95 10.84 5.67
CA THR A 24 -0.39 10.90 7.03
C THR A 24 -1.47 10.53 8.02
N ALA A 25 -1.15 9.63 8.95
CA ALA A 25 -2.10 9.14 9.95
C ALA A 25 -1.44 9.07 11.33
N GLU A 26 -2.28 9.00 12.36
CA GLU A 26 -1.87 8.63 13.71
C GLU A 26 -2.33 7.20 13.96
N ALA A 27 -1.41 6.34 14.40
CA ALA A 27 -1.68 4.95 14.76
C ALA A 27 -1.27 4.70 16.23
N ALA A 28 -1.90 3.77 16.93
CA ALA A 28 -1.49 3.40 18.28
C ALA A 28 -0.13 2.68 18.27
N ASP A 29 0.03 1.72 17.36
CA ASP A 29 1.20 0.87 17.18
C ASP A 29 1.38 0.49 15.70
N LEU A 30 2.31 -0.44 15.41
CA LEU A 30 2.59 -0.88 14.04
C LEU A 30 1.44 -1.72 13.45
N ASP A 31 0.77 -2.54 14.27
CA ASP A 31 -0.32 -3.38 13.78
C ASP A 31 -1.52 -2.50 13.39
N ASP A 32 -1.86 -1.52 14.21
CA ASP A 32 -2.86 -0.48 13.89
C ASP A 32 -2.47 0.34 12.65
N ALA A 33 -1.17 0.64 12.48
CA ALA A 33 -0.68 1.33 11.29
C ALA A 33 -0.88 0.50 10.00
N ILE A 34 -0.65 -0.81 10.07
CA ILE A 34 -0.88 -1.74 8.94
C ILE A 34 -2.37 -1.80 8.61
N ASP A 35 -3.24 -1.93 9.62
CA ASP A 35 -4.69 -1.97 9.42
C ASP A 35 -5.22 -0.68 8.78
N ILE A 36 -4.75 0.49 9.24
CA ILE A 36 -5.07 1.79 8.63
C ILE A 36 -4.61 1.85 7.18
N ALA A 37 -3.37 1.43 6.89
CA ALA A 37 -2.81 1.48 5.54
C ALA A 37 -3.57 0.56 4.56
N ARG A 38 -3.94 -0.65 4.99
CA ARG A 38 -4.76 -1.58 4.19
C ARG A 38 -6.17 -1.06 3.97
N TRP A 39 -6.78 -0.45 4.99
CA TRP A 39 -8.09 0.15 4.83
C TRP A 39 -8.07 1.33 3.84
N LEU A 40 -7.05 2.19 3.92
CA LEU A 40 -6.88 3.31 2.99
C LEU A 40 -6.59 2.86 1.56
N SER A 41 -5.82 1.78 1.36
CA SER A 41 -5.54 1.26 0.01
C SER A 41 -6.80 0.83 -0.75
N GLN A 42 -7.85 0.44 -0.02
CA GLN A 42 -9.13 0.00 -0.57
C GLN A 42 -10.18 1.11 -0.69
N THR A 43 -10.12 2.12 0.17
CA THR A 43 -11.18 3.12 0.32
C THR A 43 -10.83 4.49 -0.27
N LEU A 44 -9.55 4.81 -0.37
CA LEU A 44 -9.13 6.07 -0.95
C LEU A 44 -9.44 6.08 -2.44
N GLY A 45 -10.16 7.11 -2.91
CA GLY A 45 -10.60 7.27 -4.30
C GLY A 45 -9.45 7.60 -5.25
N MET A 46 -8.44 6.75 -5.31
CA MET A 46 -7.25 6.93 -6.15
C MET A 46 -7.57 6.63 -7.61
N PRO A 47 -7.03 7.40 -8.58
CA PRO A 47 -7.24 7.15 -10.01
C PRO A 47 -6.74 5.77 -10.48
N GLN A 48 -5.77 5.21 -9.79
CA GLN A 48 -5.20 3.89 -10.05
C GLN A 48 -5.18 3.10 -8.74
N ARG A 49 -5.38 1.78 -8.81
CA ARG A 49 -5.26 0.90 -7.64
C ARG A 49 -3.78 0.63 -7.35
N PRO A 50 -3.30 0.86 -6.12
CA PRO A 50 -1.92 0.56 -5.77
C PRO A 50 -1.66 -0.94 -5.80
N ASP A 51 -0.42 -1.30 -6.13
CA ASP A 51 0.11 -2.66 -6.07
C ASP A 51 1.17 -2.82 -4.97
N ALA A 52 1.60 -1.73 -4.33
CA ALA A 52 2.45 -1.80 -3.16
C ALA A 52 2.23 -0.59 -2.24
N MET A 53 2.66 -0.70 -0.99
CA MET A 53 2.69 0.40 -0.04
C MET A 53 3.87 0.32 0.92
N THR A 54 4.25 1.47 1.47
CA THR A 54 5.19 1.57 2.60
C THR A 54 4.63 2.44 3.71
N ILE A 55 4.98 2.09 4.94
CA ILE A 55 4.71 2.86 6.15
C ILE A 55 6.05 3.35 6.69
N THR A 56 6.16 4.67 6.86
CA THR A 56 7.36 5.34 7.34
C THR A 56 7.04 6.27 8.50
N ASP A 57 8.06 6.68 9.26
CA ASP A 57 7.95 7.85 10.13
C ASP A 57 8.03 9.18 9.33
N ALA A 58 7.95 10.30 10.03
CA ALA A 58 8.04 11.63 9.41
C ALA A 58 9.40 11.96 8.78
N ILE A 59 10.46 11.22 9.12
CA ILE A 59 11.84 11.40 8.65
C ILE A 59 12.15 10.43 7.48
N GLY A 60 11.27 9.45 7.23
CA GLY A 60 11.39 8.44 6.17
C GLY A 60 11.96 7.11 6.64
N THR A 61 12.06 6.86 7.96
CA THR A 61 12.43 5.54 8.47
C THR A 61 11.31 4.56 8.16
N VAL A 62 11.62 3.49 7.44
CA VAL A 62 10.64 2.46 7.06
C VAL A 62 10.31 1.59 8.26
N PHE A 63 9.03 1.49 8.60
CA PHE A 63 8.51 0.53 9.57
C PHE A 63 7.99 -0.73 8.89
N TYR A 64 7.37 -0.59 7.72
CA TYR A 64 6.73 -1.70 7.01
C TYR A 64 6.63 -1.44 5.51
N ALA A 65 6.64 -2.51 4.73
CA ALA A 65 6.41 -2.50 3.29
C ALA A 65 5.59 -3.75 2.90
N GLU A 66 4.62 -3.59 2.01
CA GLU A 66 3.77 -4.68 1.54
C GLU A 66 3.51 -4.56 0.03
N ASP A 67 3.54 -5.71 -0.65
CA ASP A 67 3.05 -5.89 -2.01
C ASP A 67 1.56 -6.26 -1.93
N LEU A 68 0.71 -5.44 -2.55
CA LEU A 68 -0.74 -5.55 -2.56
C LEU A 68 -1.27 -6.35 -3.75
N ASP A 69 -0.43 -6.64 -4.76
CA ASP A 69 -0.83 -7.41 -5.95
C ASP A 69 -0.91 -8.91 -5.67
N THR A 70 -0.39 -9.36 -4.53
CA THR A 70 -0.34 -10.78 -4.18
C THR A 70 -1.73 -11.41 -3.89
N GLU A 71 -2.80 -10.62 -3.84
CA GLU A 71 -4.18 -11.11 -3.60
C GLU A 71 -4.90 -11.67 -4.84
N VAL A 72 -4.36 -11.59 -6.07
CA VAL A 72 -5.06 -12.08 -7.28
C VAL A 72 -4.76 -13.57 -7.62
N SER A 73 -3.98 -14.28 -6.80
CA SER A 73 -3.49 -15.63 -7.16
C SER A 73 -4.39 -16.81 -6.75
N ASN A 74 -5.68 -16.64 -6.40
CA ASN A 74 -6.50 -17.80 -6.00
C ASN A 74 -7.96 -17.92 -6.53
N GLU A 75 -8.37 -17.17 -7.57
CA GLU A 75 -9.73 -17.33 -8.14
C GLU A 75 -9.76 -17.53 -9.68
N GLU A 76 -8.67 -17.98 -10.32
CA GLU A 76 -8.69 -18.32 -11.76
C GLU A 76 -8.32 -19.78 -12.12
N ARG A 77 -8.28 -20.70 -11.13
CA ARG A 77 -8.20 -22.16 -11.38
C ARG A 77 -9.54 -22.90 -11.26
N ARG A 78 -10.67 -22.21 -11.38
CA ARG A 78 -11.99 -22.85 -11.50
C ARG A 78 -12.73 -22.31 -12.71
N ARG A 79 -12.28 -22.70 -13.90
CA ARG A 79 -13.14 -22.75 -15.08
C ARG A 79 -13.42 -24.24 -15.37
N PRO A 80 -14.68 -24.70 -15.40
CA PRO A 80 -15.05 -25.85 -16.22
C PRO A 80 -15.03 -25.48 -17.71
#